data_AF-A0AAU8CB47-F1
#
_entry.id   AF-A0AAU8CB47-F1
#
_cell.length_a   1.000
_cell.length_b   1.000
_cell.length_c   1.000
_cell.angle_alpha   90.00
_cell.angle_beta   90.00
_cell.angle_gamma   90.00
#
_symmetry.space_group_name_H-M   'P 1'
#
loop_
_entity.id
_entity.type
_entity.pdbx_description
1 polymer ?
#
loop_
_entity_poly.entity_id
_entity_poly.type
_entity_poly.pdbx_seq_one_letter_code
_entity_poly.pdbx_strand_id
1 'polypeptide(L)'
;MGLVAGVLYGALGVALVAAGLALRRRESMDGVPLYDPETASDPAALARLLGLALAVFGLVTLAFGVAETFDHATEAVVGAYALVVLLVALVTAVRSRRYE
;
A
#
# COMPACT_ATOMS: atom_id res chain seq x y z
N MET A 1 3.01 -7.88 -23.84
CA MET A 1 2.26 -6.94 -22.98
C MET A 1 2.70 -7.05 -21.52
N GLY A 2 2.98 -8.26 -21.00
CA GLY A 2 3.44 -8.48 -19.62
C GLY A 2 4.67 -7.69 -19.16
N LEU A 3 5.67 -7.42 -20.02
CA LEU A 3 6.83 -6.61 -19.61
C LEU A 3 6.48 -5.15 -19.30
N VAL A 4 5.61 -4.53 -20.10
CA VAL A 4 5.18 -3.14 -19.87
C VAL A 4 4.33 -3.07 -18.59
N ALA A 5 3.39 -4.01 -18.42
CA ALA A 5 2.60 -4.12 -17.20
C ALA A 5 3.50 -4.35 -15.97
N GLY A 6 4.43 -5.29 -16.05
CA GLY A 6 5.39 -5.60 -15.01
C GLY A 6 6.26 -4.41 -14.60
N VAL A 7 6.71 -3.59 -15.54
CA VAL A 7 7.43 -2.34 -15.25
C VAL A 7 6.55 -1.33 -14.52
N LEU A 8 5.29 -1.17 -14.93
CA LEU A 8 4.35 -0.25 -14.28
C LEU A 8 4.01 -0.67 -12.86
N TYR A 9 3.68 -1.95 -12.65
CA TYR A 9 3.45 -2.50 -11.32
C TYR A 9 4.72 -2.50 -10.47
N GLY A 10 5.88 -2.74 -11.09
CA GLY A 10 7.19 -2.63 -10.45
C GLY A 10 7.44 -1.22 -9.91
N ALA A 11 7.31 -0.20 -10.76
CA ALA A 11 7.51 1.20 -10.39
C ALA A 11 6.53 1.65 -9.31
N LEU A 12 5.25 1.28 -9.45
CA LEU A 12 4.21 1.57 -8.45
C LEU A 12 4.53 0.89 -7.10
N GLY A 13 4.90 -0.38 -7.12
CA GLY A 13 5.26 -1.14 -5.93
C GLY A 13 6.45 -0.54 -5.19
N VAL A 14 7.51 -0.15 -5.92
CA VAL A 14 8.66 0.57 -5.33
C VAL A 14 8.22 1.90 -4.69
N ALA A 15 7.42 2.69 -5.40
CA ALA A 15 6.95 3.98 -4.91
C ALA A 15 6.12 3.83 -3.62
N LEU A 16 5.24 2.82 -3.57
CA LEU A 16 4.41 2.53 -2.39
C LEU A 16 5.25 2.08 -1.19
N VAL A 17 6.25 1.21 -1.41
CA VAL A 17 7.18 0.80 -0.34
C VAL A 17 7.98 2.00 0.17
N ALA A 18 8.51 2.82 -0.74
CA ALA A 18 9.28 4.01 -0.37
C ALA A 18 8.42 5.01 0.42
N ALA A 19 7.20 5.29 -0.04
CA ALA A 19 6.24 6.15 0.64
C ALA A 19 5.86 5.61 2.02
N GLY A 20 5.56 4.31 2.13
CA GLY A 20 5.19 3.68 3.38
C GLY A 20 6.32 3.70 4.42
N LEU A 21 7.55 3.43 3.99
CA LEU A 21 8.74 3.53 4.85
C LEU A 21 9.04 4.98 5.26
N ALA A 22 8.88 5.94 4.35
CA ALA A 22 9.07 7.35 4.65
C ALA A 22 8.05 7.85 5.69
N LEU A 23 6.78 7.50 5.51
CA LEU A 23 5.71 7.86 6.45
C LEU A 23 5.94 7.24 7.83
N ARG A 24 6.30 5.95 7.88
CA ARG A 24 6.59 5.24 9.12
C ARG A 24 7.82 5.79 9.85
N ARG A 25 8.83 6.31 9.14
CA ARG A 25 10.02 6.94 9.74
C ARG A 25 9.75 8.35 10.26
N ARG A 26 8.88 9.10 9.59
CA ARG A 26 8.54 10.47 9.99
C ARG A 26 7.54 10.50 11.13
N GLU A 27 6.72 9.47 11.27
CA GLU A 27 5.67 9.38 12.30
C GLU A 27 4.75 10.62 12.32
N SER A 28 4.58 11.24 11.15
CA SER A 28 3.79 12.46 10.95
C SER A 28 2.91 12.29 9.73
N MET A 29 1.68 12.79 9.85
CA MET A 29 0.65 12.78 8.81
C MET A 29 0.58 14.12 8.04
N ASP A 30 1.45 15.09 8.35
CA ASP A 30 1.39 16.48 7.83
C ASP A 30 1.52 16.58 6.30
N GLY A 31 2.07 15.56 5.65
CA GLY A 31 2.21 15.47 4.20
C GLY A 31 1.19 14.56 3.51
N VAL A 32 0.24 13.99 4.26
CA VAL A 32 -0.75 13.06 3.71
C VAL A 32 -1.95 13.85 3.18
N PRO A 33 -2.27 13.75 1.88
CA PRO A 33 -3.44 14.42 1.31
C PRO A 33 -4.73 13.95 1.99
N LEU A 34 -5.68 14.87 2.19
CA LEU A 34 -6.99 14.59 2.82
C LEU A 34 -6.93 14.15 4.29
N TYR A 35 -5.77 14.25 4.94
CA TYR A 35 -5.66 14.10 6.38
C TYR A 35 -6.23 15.34 7.09
N ASP A 36 -7.11 15.11 8.07
CA ASP A 36 -7.64 16.16 8.94
C ASP A 36 -7.01 16.01 10.34
N PRO A 37 -6.09 16.91 10.74
CA PRO A 37 -5.41 16.82 12.02
C PRO A 37 -6.34 17.01 13.22
N GLU A 38 -7.51 17.65 13.05
CA GLU A 38 -8.46 17.86 14.13
C GLU A 38 -9.21 16.57 14.51
N THR A 39 -9.23 15.59 13.60
CA THR A 39 -9.93 14.31 13.81
C THR A 39 -9.07 13.23 14.43
N ALA A 40 -7.75 13.43 14.55
CA ALA A 40 -6.83 12.37 14.93
C ALA A 40 -6.45 12.43 16.42
N SER A 41 -6.83 11.39 17.16
CA SER A 41 -6.40 11.19 18.55
C SER A 41 -4.92 10.79 18.70
N ASP A 42 -4.33 10.10 17.73
CA ASP A 42 -2.88 9.77 17.70
C ASP A 42 -2.31 9.77 16.26
N PRO A 43 -1.80 10.91 15.78
CA PRO A 43 -1.23 11.04 14.44
C PRO A 43 -0.03 10.12 14.17
N ALA A 44 0.78 9.84 15.19
CA ALA A 44 1.99 9.03 15.05
C ALA A 44 1.66 7.55 14.88
N ALA A 45 0.71 7.03 15.68
CA ALA A 45 0.20 5.68 15.51
C ALA A 45 -0.49 5.50 14.16
N LEU A 46 -1.26 6.49 13.71
CA LEU A 46 -1.90 6.50 12.40
C LEU A 46 -0.86 6.47 11.26
N ALA A 47 0.20 7.29 11.35
CA ALA A 47 1.30 7.29 10.38
C ALA A 47 2.04 5.94 10.31
N ARG A 48 2.27 5.29 11.46
CA ARG A 48 2.88 3.94 11.50
C ARG A 48 1.97 2.88 10.87
N LEU A 49 0.67 2.92 11.16
CA LEU A 49 -0.33 2.02 10.60
C LEU A 49 -0.40 2.17 9.08
N LEU A 50 -0.60 3.39 8.60
CA LEU A 50 -0.71 3.69 7.17
C LEU A 50 0.60 3.39 6.44
N GLY A 51 1.74 3.73 7.05
CA GLY A 51 3.06 3.42 6.50
C GLY A 51 3.30 1.92 6.34
N LEU A 52 2.88 1.11 7.31
CA LEU A 52 2.93 -0.35 7.21
C LEU A 52 2.01 -0.86 6.10
N ALA A 53 0.77 -0.36 6.03
CA ALA A 53 -0.20 -0.77 5.02
C ALA A 53 0.30 -0.47 3.60
N LEU A 54 0.84 0.72 3.36
CA LEU A 54 1.45 1.12 2.09
C LEU A 54 2.64 0.24 1.72
N ALA A 55 3.50 -0.10 2.69
CA ALA A 55 4.63 -0.98 2.45
C ALA A 55 4.18 -2.40 2.07
N VAL A 56 3.18 -2.96 2.76
CA VAL A 56 2.60 -4.27 2.44
C VAL A 56 1.96 -4.24 1.05
N PHE A 57 1.16 -3.21 0.76
CA PHE A 57 0.53 -3.05 -0.55
C PHE A 57 1.58 -2.94 -1.67
N GLY A 58 2.65 -2.17 -1.44
CA GLY A 58 3.76 -2.04 -2.38
C GLY A 58 4.49 -3.37 -2.62
N LEU A 59 4.78 -4.15 -1.58
CA LEU A 59 5.41 -5.48 -1.71
C LEU A 59 4.54 -6.46 -2.49
N VAL A 60 3.23 -6.47 -2.25
CA VAL A 60 2.27 -7.30 -2.99
C VAL A 60 2.20 -6.87 -4.47
N THR A 61 2.21 -5.56 -4.72
CA THR A 61 2.23 -5.00 -6.08
C THR A 61 3.54 -5.34 -6.81
N LEU A 62 4.69 -5.33 -6.13
CA LEU A 62 5.97 -5.78 -6.69
C LEU A 62 5.92 -7.26 -7.08
N ALA A 63 5.41 -8.12 -6.19
CA ALA A 63 5.27 -9.55 -6.48
C ALA A 63 4.36 -9.80 -7.69
N PHE A 64 3.26 -9.03 -7.80
CA PHE A 64 2.39 -9.09 -8.97
C PHE A 64 3.08 -8.61 -10.24
N GLY A 65 3.85 -7.51 -10.17
CA GLY A 65 4.64 -7.02 -11.31
C GLY A 65 5.69 -8.03 -11.80
N VAL A 66 6.30 -8.79 -10.88
CA VAL A 66 7.17 -9.92 -11.22
C VAL A 66 6.38 -11.02 -11.95
N ALA A 67 5.21 -11.40 -11.43
CA ALA A 67 4.36 -12.40 -12.09
C ALA A 67 3.93 -11.96 -13.51
N GLU A 68 3.54 -10.71 -13.70
CA GLU A 68 3.24 -10.10 -15.02
C GLU A 68 4.45 -10.13 -15.96
N THR A 69 5.65 -9.83 -15.45
CA THR A 69 6.88 -9.82 -16.26
C THR A 69 7.19 -11.20 -16.84
N PHE A 70 6.91 -12.26 -16.08
CA PHE A 70 7.14 -13.66 -16.47
C PHE A 70 5.88 -14.34 -17.05
N ASP A 71 4.84 -13.58 -17.37
CA ASP A 71 3.58 -14.09 -17.95
C ASP A 71 2.89 -15.16 -17.08
N HIS A 72 3.07 -15.07 -15.76
CA HIS A 72 2.46 -15.94 -14.76
C HIS A 72 1.16 -15.35 -14.16
N ALA A 73 0.71 -14.20 -14.65
CA ALA A 73 -0.49 -13.51 -14.18
C ALA A 73 -1.79 -14.15 -14.72
N THR A 74 -2.09 -15.37 -14.26
CA THR A 74 -3.37 -16.03 -14.55
C THR A 74 -4.54 -15.30 -13.87
N GLU A 75 -5.78 -15.54 -14.31
CA GLU A 75 -6.98 -14.97 -13.68
C GLU A 75 -7.02 -15.21 -12.16
N ALA A 76 -6.55 -16.38 -11.71
CA ALA A 76 -6.44 -16.69 -10.29
C ALA A 76 -5.41 -15.81 -9.56
N VAL A 77 -4.28 -15.51 -10.19
CA VAL A 77 -3.25 -14.62 -9.63
C VAL A 77 -3.75 -13.18 -9.56
N VAL A 78 -4.42 -12.71 -10.60
CA VAL A 78 -5.06 -11.38 -10.63
C VAL A 78 -6.14 -11.29 -9.54
N GLY A 79 -6.98 -12.31 -9.41
CA GLY A 79 -8.02 -12.37 -8.37
C GLY A 79 -7.42 -12.40 -6.96
N ALA A 80 -6.37 -13.17 -6.73
CA ALA A 80 -5.67 -13.22 -5.46
C ALA A 80 -5.03 -11.86 -5.13
N TYR A 81 -4.39 -11.21 -6.11
CA TYR A 81 -3.85 -9.86 -5.95
C TYR A 81 -4.96 -8.88 -5.54
N ALA A 82 -6.06 -8.81 -6.28
CA ALA A 82 -7.18 -7.92 -5.96
C ALA A 82 -7.75 -8.16 -4.55
N LEU A 83 -7.89 -9.42 -4.15
CA LEU A 83 -8.36 -9.80 -2.82
C LEU A 83 -7.41 -9.30 -1.73
N VAL A 84 -6.09 -9.51 -1.89
CA VAL A 84 -5.09 -9.06 -0.91
C VAL A 84 -5.12 -7.54 -0.77
N VAL A 85 -5.19 -6.81 -1.88
CA VAL A 85 -5.27 -5.34 -1.88
C VAL A 85 -6.53 -4.86 -1.14
N LEU A 86 -7.67 -5.49 -1.42
CA LEU A 86 -8.93 -5.18 -0.76
C LEU A 86 -8.84 -5.43 0.76
N LEU A 87 -8.25 -6.55 1.18
CA LEU A 87 -8.07 -6.87 2.59
C LEU A 87 -7.15 -5.88 3.29
N VAL A 88 -6.05 -5.47 2.65
CA VAL A 88 -5.14 -4.44 3.19
C VAL A 88 -5.91 -3.13 3.37
N ALA A 89 -6.68 -2.69 2.37
CA ALA A 89 -7.49 -1.48 2.45
C ALA A 89 -8.53 -1.56 3.59
N LEU A 90 -9.27 -2.67 3.68
CA LEU A 90 -10.29 -2.87 4.70
C LEU A 90 -9.69 -2.89 6.11
N VAL A 91 -8.60 -3.63 6.32
CA VAL A 91 -7.93 -3.69 7.63
C VAL A 91 -7.39 -2.32 8.03
N THR A 92 -6.85 -1.57 7.08
CA THR A 92 -6.35 -0.21 7.33
C THR A 92 -7.49 0.73 7.72
N ALA A 93 -8.61 0.70 6.99
CA ALA A 93 -9.77 1.52 7.29
C ALA A 93 -10.44 1.17 8.64
N VAL A 94 -10.47 -0.11 9.01
CA VAL A 94 -11.02 -0.52 10.32
C VAL A 94 -10.08 -0.11 11.46
N ARG A 95 -8.77 -0.20 11.25
CA ARG A 95 -7.79 0.14 12.29
C ARG A 95 -7.55 1.64 12.42
N SER A 96 -7.67 2.44 11.34
CA SER A 96 -7.48 3.89 11.40
C SER A 96 -8.48 4.56 12.35
N ARG A 97 -9.72 4.07 12.38
CA ARG A 97 -10.79 4.50 13.31
C ARG A 97 -10.47 4.40 14.80
N ARG A 98 -9.37 3.74 15.17
CA ARG A 98 -8.90 3.69 16.57
C ARG A 98 -8.01 4.89 16.94
N TYR A 99 -7.57 5.64 15.93
CA TYR A 99 -6.63 6.75 16.03
C TYR A 99 -7.19 8.04 15.41
N GLU A 100 -8.39 7.95 14.83
CA GLU A 100 -9.34 9.05 14.62
C GLU A 100 -10.05 9.25 15.98
#